data_AF-A0A538LK05-F1
#
_entry.id   AF-A0A538LK05-F1
#
_cell.length_a   1.000
_cell.length_b   1.000
_cell.length_c   1.000
_cell.angle_alpha   90.00
_cell.angle_beta   90.00
_cell.angle_gamma   90.00
#
_symmetry.space_group_name_H-M   'P 1'
#
loop_
_entity.id
_entity.type
_entity.pdbx_description
1 polymer ?
#
loop_
_entity_poly.entity_id
_entity_poly.type
_entity_poly.pdbx_seq_one_letter_code
_entity_poly.pdbx_strand_id
1 'polypeptide(L)'
;MRVPRLRRDAGAGQEGQGVFLRRRSTPAHGFGLERFEYVAVGGDSVLLRIAGHWRGERPEAASLEVRAGGQTHRYEPLPGGTGSEAQAWSVGFAVPGQVVVPGSRYALRANGHWVPLEDPVDGSAPRSPAAAITHEDAAEAQRERDRALSELQAQGELERMGAALAEAQAEAHRLQTELSQARPEAAARAAEVESLQGQLQGIRGDLETVRAEAESLRQAIVAAQSERDHALAMSERNETAVTALHRKANELAKDLEERDGKITELESQLETARGEGAAATKELEPLRQRTAELESELAPLKSSLEATAAERDQLLVSLRELRTAWSEEVEPKLAEMRRLESDLDIERTARAQLYEETRKLHGLQTQHQEQISAIRTELEQAHAAIENYSSDREAREAELERIRAALAETEQSRQEIESRISQAEETARTAAASEEQAKAEAATAVDHAKSEAATAMERARAEAVAAASTVEERDQELESLRQEHDRDLESLRQELDAVRRQLDEERQGQQRMRDEITALEDRLVGAREALRRGVGGRVWGAEA
;
A
#
# COMPACT_ATOMS: atom_id res chain seq x y z
N MET A 1 -9.00 22.94 129.01
CA MET A 1 -10.00 22.25 129.86
C MET A 1 -9.55 20.81 130.04
N ARG A 2 -9.19 20.41 131.26
CA ARG A 2 -9.99 19.63 132.25
C ARG A 2 -9.84 18.10 132.14
N VAL A 3 -8.83 17.60 132.87
CA VAL A 3 -8.80 16.55 133.94
C VAL A 3 -10.11 15.75 134.25
N PRO A 4 -10.06 14.64 135.03
CA PRO A 4 -9.82 13.23 134.67
C PRO A 4 -11.09 12.36 134.93
N ARG A 5 -10.95 11.06 135.23
CA ARG A 5 -11.97 10.28 135.95
C ARG A 5 -11.41 9.53 137.17
N LEU A 6 -12.15 9.64 138.27
CA LEU A 6 -12.00 8.96 139.57
C LEU A 6 -13.25 8.09 139.82
N ARG A 7 -13.10 6.94 140.49
CA ARG A 7 -14.07 6.31 141.42
C ARG A 7 -13.59 4.91 141.84
N ARG A 8 -14.11 4.27 142.90
CA ARG A 8 -14.38 4.61 144.33
C ARG A 8 -14.89 3.31 145.00
N ASP A 9 -14.69 3.19 146.30
CA ASP A 9 -15.01 2.05 147.18
C ASP A 9 -16.49 1.63 147.24
N ALA A 10 -16.72 0.39 147.70
CA ALA A 10 -17.85 0.00 148.55
C ALA A 10 -17.56 -1.35 149.27
N GLY A 11 -18.10 -1.54 150.47
CA GLY A 11 -18.03 -2.81 151.22
C GLY A 11 -19.22 -2.99 152.19
N ALA A 12 -19.37 -4.20 152.75
CA ALA A 12 -20.25 -4.63 153.86
C ALA A 12 -19.97 -6.14 154.12
N GLY A 13 -20.17 -6.78 155.29
CA GLY A 13 -20.67 -6.32 156.60
C GLY A 13 -21.82 -7.21 157.12
N GLN A 14 -21.67 -7.92 158.25
CA GLN A 14 -22.82 -8.52 159.00
C GLN A 14 -22.50 -8.91 160.45
N GLU A 15 -23.48 -8.77 161.34
CA GLU A 15 -23.44 -9.06 162.79
C GLU A 15 -24.61 -9.96 163.26
N GLY A 16 -24.53 -10.50 164.49
CA GLY A 16 -25.65 -10.99 165.31
C GLY A 16 -25.49 -12.43 165.83
N GLN A 17 -26.03 -12.87 166.98
CA GLN A 17 -26.69 -12.25 168.15
C GLN A 17 -26.45 -13.19 169.37
N GLY A 18 -26.70 -12.73 170.61
CA GLY A 18 -26.45 -13.53 171.84
C GLY A 18 -27.63 -13.68 172.79
N VAL A 19 -27.52 -14.56 173.79
CA VAL A 19 -28.51 -14.77 174.88
C VAL A 19 -27.80 -14.87 176.23
N PHE A 20 -28.27 -14.14 177.24
CA PHE A 20 -27.67 -14.08 178.59
C PHE A 20 -28.52 -14.82 179.63
N LEU A 21 -27.96 -15.85 180.28
CA LEU A 21 -28.60 -16.57 181.39
C LEU A 21 -28.04 -16.13 182.75
N ARG A 22 -28.94 -15.78 183.69
CA ARG A 22 -28.58 -15.52 185.09
C ARG A 22 -28.28 -16.82 185.84
N ARG A 23 -27.02 -17.11 186.16
CA ARG A 23 -26.66 -17.82 187.41
C ARG A 23 -25.38 -17.25 188.04
N ARG A 24 -25.40 -17.28 189.38
CA ARG A 24 -24.48 -16.72 190.37
C ARG A 24 -22.97 -16.87 190.08
N SER A 25 -22.32 -15.72 189.92
CA SER A 25 -21.16 -15.26 190.71
C SER A 25 -20.08 -16.28 191.16
N THR A 26 -18.93 -16.21 190.48
CA THR A 26 -17.61 -16.18 191.12
C THR A 26 -16.86 -14.97 190.53
N PRO A 27 -16.22 -14.09 191.33
CA PRO A 27 -15.64 -12.83 190.84
C PRO A 27 -14.18 -12.98 190.38
N ALA A 28 -13.59 -11.87 189.89
CA ALA A 28 -12.21 -11.68 189.42
C ALA A 28 -11.93 -12.25 188.02
N HIS A 29 -11.06 -11.66 187.19
CA HIS A 29 -9.92 -10.79 187.54
C HIS A 29 -10.06 -9.32 187.13
N GLY A 30 -9.30 -8.46 187.82
CA GLY A 30 -9.15 -7.05 187.45
C GLY A 30 -9.72 -6.06 188.47
N PHE A 31 -10.95 -5.61 188.24
CA PHE A 31 -11.40 -4.31 188.74
C PHE A 31 -11.83 -4.30 190.22
N GLY A 32 -11.11 -3.52 191.04
CA GLY A 32 -11.59 -3.04 192.32
C GLY A 32 -12.22 -1.66 192.14
N LEU A 33 -13.55 -1.56 192.32
CA LEU A 33 -14.25 -0.28 192.34
C LEU A 33 -13.87 0.49 193.62
N GLU A 34 -13.31 1.68 193.48
CA GLU A 34 -12.97 2.55 194.62
C GLU A 34 -14.04 3.61 194.86
N ARG A 35 -14.69 4.07 193.78
CA ARG A 35 -15.52 5.27 193.78
C ARG A 35 -16.47 5.23 192.60
N PHE A 36 -17.76 5.33 192.87
CA PHE A 36 -18.78 5.58 191.86
C PHE A 36 -19.56 6.82 192.29
N GLU A 37 -19.34 7.92 191.58
CA GLU A 37 -19.89 9.23 191.91
C GLU A 37 -20.89 9.66 190.85
N TYR A 38 -22.02 10.20 191.33
CA TYR A 38 -22.98 10.92 190.52
C TYR A 38 -22.67 12.41 190.63
N VAL A 39 -22.45 13.06 189.49
CA VAL A 39 -22.26 14.52 189.42
C VAL A 39 -23.31 15.09 188.48
N ALA A 40 -24.18 15.95 189.00
CA ALA A 40 -25.15 16.68 188.18
C ALA A 40 -24.40 17.70 187.30
N VAL A 41 -24.51 17.58 185.98
CA VAL A 41 -23.91 18.50 185.01
C VAL A 41 -25.05 19.14 184.23
N GLY A 42 -25.21 20.46 184.34
CA GLY A 42 -26.41 21.18 183.88
C GLY A 42 -26.86 20.84 182.45
N GLY A 43 -28.17 20.65 182.29
CA GLY A 43 -28.79 19.95 181.17
C GLY A 43 -29.43 18.65 181.65
N ASP A 44 -30.20 17.96 180.82
CA ASP A 44 -30.94 16.72 181.20
C ASP A 44 -30.03 15.47 181.22
N SER A 45 -28.75 15.68 181.55
CA SER A 45 -27.66 14.71 181.53
C SER A 45 -26.94 14.73 182.88
N VAL A 46 -26.37 13.60 183.24
CA VAL A 46 -25.65 13.41 184.50
C VAL A 46 -24.32 12.73 184.20
N LEU A 47 -23.27 13.14 184.91
CA LEU A 47 -21.94 12.58 184.75
C LEU A 47 -21.73 11.50 185.81
N LEU A 48 -21.70 10.25 185.36
CA LEU A 48 -21.34 9.12 186.19
C LEU A 48 -19.83 8.91 186.12
N ARG A 49 -19.11 9.19 187.21
CA ARG A 49 -17.67 9.00 187.32
C ARG A 49 -17.37 7.69 188.03
N ILE A 50 -16.67 6.80 187.35
CA ILE A 50 -16.18 5.55 187.94
C ILE A 50 -14.68 5.70 188.12
N ALA A 51 -14.18 5.45 189.32
CA ALA A 51 -12.76 5.24 189.57
C ALA A 51 -12.52 3.95 190.36
N GLY A 52 -11.39 3.32 190.09
CA GLY A 52 -10.96 2.06 190.67
C GLY A 52 -9.62 1.62 190.12
N HIS A 53 -9.17 0.42 190.47
CA HIS A 53 -7.91 -0.12 189.99
C HIS A 53 -8.10 -1.45 189.27
N TRP A 54 -7.41 -1.65 188.15
CA TRP A 54 -7.36 -2.94 187.46
C TRP A 54 -6.15 -3.74 187.95
N ARG A 55 -6.38 -4.88 188.61
CA ARG A 55 -5.35 -5.87 188.90
C ARG A 55 -5.06 -6.71 187.65
N GLY A 56 -4.21 -6.17 186.78
CA GLY A 56 -3.79 -6.81 185.52
C GLY A 56 -3.79 -5.84 184.36
N GLU A 57 -3.90 -6.37 183.15
CA GLU A 57 -3.93 -5.60 181.92
C GLU A 57 -5.18 -4.71 181.83
N ARG A 58 -5.00 -3.43 181.47
CA ARG A 58 -6.07 -2.44 181.35
C ARG A 58 -6.91 -2.76 180.11
N PRO A 59 -8.26 -2.77 180.18
CA PRO A 59 -9.09 -2.94 178.99
C PRO A 59 -8.93 -1.75 178.03
N GLU A 60 -8.72 -2.05 176.74
CA GLU A 60 -8.60 -1.02 175.67
C GLU A 60 -9.90 -0.21 175.50
N ALA A 61 -11.05 -0.86 175.72
CA ALA A 61 -12.36 -0.22 175.70
C ALA A 61 -13.23 -0.74 176.85
N ALA A 62 -13.90 0.18 177.53
CA ALA A 62 -14.88 -0.13 178.57
C ALA A 62 -16.10 0.79 178.40
N SER A 63 -17.29 0.18 178.41
CA SER A 63 -18.57 0.87 178.22
C SER A 63 -19.46 0.67 179.44
N LEU A 64 -20.26 1.68 179.79
CA LEU A 64 -21.21 1.59 180.89
C LEU A 64 -22.57 1.12 180.36
N GLU A 65 -23.06 -0.01 180.85
CA GLU A 65 -24.40 -0.48 180.55
C GLU A 65 -25.33 -0.20 181.74
N VAL A 66 -26.36 0.62 181.50
CA VAL A 66 -27.38 1.01 182.48
C VAL A 66 -28.69 0.34 182.12
N ARG A 67 -29.24 -0.45 183.03
CA ARG A 67 -30.53 -1.11 182.85
C ARG A 67 -31.62 -0.37 183.63
N ALA A 68 -32.48 0.35 182.92
CA ALA A 68 -33.59 1.14 183.44
C ALA A 68 -34.87 0.79 182.66
N GLY A 69 -36.03 0.77 183.32
CA GLY A 69 -37.32 0.49 182.65
C GLY A 69 -37.41 -0.87 181.91
N GLY A 70 -36.53 -1.83 182.22
CA GLY A 70 -36.42 -3.12 181.53
C GLY A 70 -35.49 -3.13 180.30
N GLN A 71 -35.25 -1.97 179.69
CA GLN A 71 -34.29 -1.77 178.60
C GLN A 71 -32.85 -1.67 179.15
N THR A 72 -31.88 -2.03 178.32
CA THR A 72 -30.45 -1.84 178.62
C THR A 72 -29.91 -0.80 177.65
N HIS A 73 -29.36 0.29 178.17
CA HIS A 73 -28.71 1.35 177.41
C HIS A 73 -27.20 1.26 177.61
N ARG A 74 -26.43 1.31 176.53
CA ARG A 74 -24.97 1.30 176.56
C ARG A 74 -24.44 2.69 176.26
N TYR A 75 -23.52 3.16 177.09
CA TYR A 75 -22.87 4.46 177.00
C TYR A 75 -21.36 4.26 176.83
N GLU A 76 -20.80 4.94 175.84
CA GLU A 76 -19.36 4.97 175.61
C GLU A 76 -18.67 6.00 176.52
N PRO A 77 -17.39 5.80 176.87
CA PRO A 77 -16.67 6.67 177.79
C PRO A 77 -16.38 8.04 177.16
N LEU A 78 -16.40 9.09 177.98
CA LEU A 78 -16.05 10.44 177.52
C LEU A 78 -14.55 10.52 177.16
N PRO A 79 -14.21 11.12 176.00
CA PRO A 79 -12.82 11.24 175.55
C PRO A 79 -11.99 12.07 176.53
N GLY A 80 -10.79 11.60 176.85
CA GLY A 80 -9.84 12.25 177.77
C GLY A 80 -9.89 11.79 179.23
N GLY A 81 -10.81 10.89 179.61
CA GLY A 81 -10.96 10.47 181.02
C GLY A 81 -9.88 9.51 181.56
N THR A 82 -9.11 8.84 180.70
CA THR A 82 -8.22 7.74 181.09
C THR A 82 -6.91 8.21 181.71
N GLY A 83 -6.94 8.53 183.01
CA GLY A 83 -5.74 8.84 183.81
C GLY A 83 -4.61 7.82 183.64
N SER A 84 -3.37 8.30 183.70
CA SER A 84 -2.15 7.58 183.34
C SER A 84 -1.15 7.48 184.49
N GLU A 85 -1.59 6.89 185.61
CA GLU A 85 -0.70 6.29 186.61
C GLU A 85 -1.01 4.81 186.73
N ALA A 86 0.02 3.98 186.91
CA ALA A 86 0.08 2.61 186.36
C ALA A 86 -0.94 1.58 186.86
N GLN A 87 -1.79 1.91 187.84
CA GLN A 87 -2.89 1.05 188.31
C GLN A 87 -4.22 1.79 188.53
N ALA A 88 -4.24 3.12 188.56
CA ALA A 88 -5.44 3.91 188.83
C ALA A 88 -6.20 4.18 187.52
N TRP A 89 -7.44 3.70 187.44
CA TRP A 89 -8.33 3.86 186.30
C TRP A 89 -9.53 4.69 186.72
N SER A 90 -9.72 5.84 186.07
CA SER A 90 -10.99 6.56 186.15
C SER A 90 -11.53 6.84 184.75
N VAL A 91 -12.84 7.05 184.67
CA VAL A 91 -13.54 7.44 183.45
C VAL A 91 -14.88 8.12 183.81
N GLY A 92 -15.35 9.01 182.94
CA GLY A 92 -16.67 9.60 183.04
C GLY A 92 -17.58 9.10 181.91
N PHE A 93 -18.84 8.82 182.24
CA PHE A 93 -19.90 8.53 181.27
C PHE A 93 -20.95 9.63 181.33
N ALA A 94 -21.23 10.29 180.20
CA ALA A 94 -22.38 11.18 180.07
C ALA A 94 -23.62 10.33 179.80
N VAL A 95 -24.59 10.38 180.72
CA VAL A 95 -25.79 9.56 180.70
C VAL A 95 -27.01 10.47 180.88
N PRO A 96 -28.11 10.32 180.14
CA PRO A 96 -29.33 11.09 180.39
C PRO A 96 -29.84 10.86 181.82
N GLY A 97 -30.22 11.92 182.55
CA GLY A 97 -30.72 11.80 183.92
C GLY A 97 -31.92 10.84 184.02
N GLN A 98 -32.72 10.78 182.95
CA GLN A 98 -33.89 9.92 182.78
C GLN A 98 -33.64 8.41 182.96
N VAL A 99 -32.41 7.91 182.74
CA VAL A 99 -32.07 6.48 182.94
C VAL A 99 -31.35 6.21 184.27
N VAL A 100 -30.96 7.26 185.00
CA VAL A 100 -30.32 7.18 186.32
C VAL A 100 -31.40 7.34 187.39
N VAL A 101 -32.37 6.42 187.38
CA VAL A 101 -33.53 6.41 188.28
C VAL A 101 -33.38 5.36 189.38
N PRO A 102 -34.04 5.53 190.55
CA PRO A 102 -34.02 4.53 191.62
C PRO A 102 -34.43 3.14 191.12
N GLY A 103 -33.58 2.13 191.36
CA GLY A 103 -33.78 0.76 190.88
C GLY A 103 -33.16 0.44 189.51
N SER A 104 -32.55 1.41 188.84
CA SER A 104 -31.62 1.17 187.72
C SER A 104 -30.47 0.27 188.17
N ARG A 105 -29.88 -0.48 187.24
CA ARG A 105 -28.71 -1.32 187.52
C ARG A 105 -27.56 -0.97 186.60
N TYR A 106 -26.41 -0.72 187.18
CA TYR A 106 -25.20 -0.30 186.50
C TYR A 106 -24.25 -1.50 186.35
N ALA A 107 -23.65 -1.67 185.17
CA ALA A 107 -22.58 -2.64 184.96
C ALA A 107 -21.54 -2.06 184.01
N LEU A 108 -20.27 -2.14 184.40
CA LEU A 108 -19.16 -1.83 183.52
C LEU A 108 -18.87 -3.05 182.63
N ARG A 109 -18.94 -2.87 181.32
CA ARG A 109 -18.59 -3.90 180.34
C ARG A 109 -17.20 -3.62 179.76
N ALA A 110 -16.26 -4.50 180.06
CA ALA A 110 -14.85 -4.39 179.67
C ALA A 110 -14.33 -5.76 179.21
N ASN A 111 -13.61 -5.80 178.07
CA ASN A 111 -13.08 -7.03 177.46
C ASN A 111 -14.11 -8.19 177.37
N GLY A 112 -15.38 -7.88 177.08
CA GLY A 112 -16.48 -8.85 176.99
C GLY A 112 -17.09 -9.30 178.34
N HIS A 113 -16.45 -9.00 179.47
CA HIS A 113 -16.94 -9.29 180.81
C HIS A 113 -17.79 -8.16 181.39
N TRP A 114 -18.62 -8.49 182.39
CA TRP A 114 -19.56 -7.56 183.03
C TRP A 114 -19.25 -7.49 184.52
N VAL A 115 -18.82 -6.31 184.96
CA VAL A 115 -18.59 -6.00 186.37
C VAL A 115 -19.83 -5.24 186.86
N PRO A 116 -20.69 -5.82 187.71
CA PRO A 116 -21.80 -5.08 188.30
C PRO A 116 -21.24 -3.97 189.19
N LEU A 117 -21.84 -2.79 189.11
CA LEU A 117 -21.50 -1.63 189.93
C LEU A 117 -22.62 -1.43 190.96
N GLU A 118 -22.27 -0.83 192.09
CA GLU A 118 -23.23 -0.41 193.12
C GLU A 118 -23.95 0.89 192.69
N ASP A 119 -24.82 1.45 193.53
CA ASP A 119 -25.44 2.74 193.25
C ASP A 119 -24.46 3.91 193.52
N PRO A 120 -24.46 5.00 192.72
CA PRO A 120 -23.50 6.08 192.85
C PRO A 120 -23.78 7.00 194.05
N VAL A 121 -22.72 7.52 194.68
CA VAL A 121 -22.76 8.31 195.92
C VAL A 121 -22.62 9.82 195.65
N ASP A 122 -23.28 10.65 196.47
CA ASP A 122 -23.24 12.12 196.45
C ASP A 122 -22.15 12.68 197.41
N GLY A 123 -21.40 13.70 196.99
CA GLY A 123 -20.02 13.95 197.42
C GLY A 123 -19.72 15.26 198.19
N SER A 124 -20.68 15.87 198.91
CA SER A 124 -20.58 17.28 199.32
C SER A 124 -20.75 17.58 200.84
N ALA A 125 -19.68 17.53 201.69
CA ALA A 125 -19.53 18.33 202.97
C ALA A 125 -18.26 17.98 203.85
N PRO A 126 -17.73 18.93 204.69
CA PRO A 126 -16.57 18.72 205.60
C PRO A 126 -16.84 18.91 207.13
N ARG A 127 -15.88 18.48 208.00
CA ARG A 127 -15.83 18.55 209.51
C ARG A 127 -14.37 18.39 210.01
N SER A 128 -13.89 18.65 211.26
CA SER A 128 -14.36 19.33 212.52
C SER A 128 -13.12 19.65 213.45
N PRO A 129 -13.23 20.38 214.59
CA PRO A 129 -12.07 21.03 215.26
C PRO A 129 -11.76 20.67 216.75
N ALA A 130 -10.61 21.20 217.22
CA ALA A 130 -10.29 21.87 218.50
C ALA A 130 -10.59 21.29 219.92
N ALA A 131 -9.59 21.50 220.79
CA ALA A 131 -9.69 21.67 222.26
C ALA A 131 -8.72 22.82 222.67
N ALA A 132 -8.76 23.33 223.91
CA ALA A 132 -8.09 24.58 224.31
C ALA A 132 -7.50 24.61 225.73
N ILE A 133 -6.46 25.43 225.95
CA ILE A 133 -5.87 25.83 227.25
C ILE A 133 -5.56 27.35 227.22
N THR A 134 -5.42 27.96 228.40
CA THR A 134 -5.58 29.38 228.75
C THR A 134 -4.41 30.33 228.41
N HIS A 135 -4.54 31.63 228.76
CA HIS A 135 -4.67 32.66 227.74
C HIS A 135 -3.63 33.81 227.72
N GLU A 136 -2.56 33.76 228.52
CA GLU A 136 -1.63 34.90 228.67
C GLU A 136 -0.22 34.66 228.05
N ASP A 137 0.26 33.41 227.98
CA ASP A 137 1.48 33.04 227.22
C ASP A 137 1.25 32.92 225.70
N ALA A 138 -0.02 32.98 225.25
CA ALA A 138 -0.41 32.69 223.86
C ALA A 138 0.02 33.77 222.85
N ALA A 139 0.24 35.01 223.28
CA ALA A 139 0.48 36.15 222.37
C ALA A 139 1.92 36.23 221.82
N GLU A 140 2.87 35.51 222.43
CA GLU A 140 4.27 35.50 222.02
C GLU A 140 4.57 34.29 221.11
N ALA A 141 4.10 33.10 221.49
CA ALA A 141 4.16 31.88 220.67
C ALA A 141 3.49 32.02 219.29
N GLN A 142 2.43 32.83 219.18
CA GLN A 142 1.77 33.12 217.90
C GLN A 142 2.74 33.79 216.90
N ARG A 143 3.58 34.73 217.36
CA ARG A 143 4.47 35.52 216.48
C ARG A 143 5.65 34.70 215.96
N GLU A 144 6.18 33.78 216.76
CA GLU A 144 7.23 32.86 216.32
C GLU A 144 6.70 31.87 215.28
N ARG A 145 5.49 31.34 215.49
CA ARG A 145 4.82 30.48 214.52
C ARG A 145 4.56 31.20 213.18
N ASP A 146 4.12 32.45 213.22
CA ASP A 146 3.87 33.24 212.00
C ASP A 146 5.17 33.56 211.23
N ARG A 147 6.28 33.81 211.93
CA ARG A 147 7.62 33.93 211.30
C ARG A 147 8.06 32.63 210.62
N ALA A 148 7.99 31.51 211.33
CA ALA A 148 8.38 30.21 210.79
C ALA A 148 7.54 29.82 209.56
N LEU A 149 6.24 30.15 209.55
CA LEU A 149 5.38 29.96 208.37
C LEU A 149 5.79 30.85 207.20
N SER A 150 6.14 32.12 207.45
CA SER A 150 6.61 33.04 206.40
C SER A 150 7.97 32.61 205.83
N GLU A 151 8.87 32.07 206.65
CA GLU A 151 10.16 31.52 206.18
C GLU A 151 9.98 30.25 205.35
N LEU A 152 9.07 29.35 205.77
CA LEU A 152 8.77 28.13 205.01
C LEU A 152 8.04 28.44 203.68
N GLN A 153 7.22 29.50 203.65
CA GLN A 153 6.64 30.04 202.42
C GLN A 153 7.71 30.63 201.51
N ALA A 154 8.64 31.44 202.03
CA ALA A 154 9.76 31.99 201.26
C ALA A 154 10.70 30.90 200.73
N GLN A 155 10.93 29.82 201.49
CA GLN A 155 11.64 28.63 201.00
C GLN A 155 10.88 27.92 199.89
N GLY A 156 9.58 27.67 200.04
CA GLY A 156 8.75 27.09 198.98
C GLY A 156 8.63 27.97 197.72
N GLU A 157 8.73 29.30 197.87
CA GLU A 157 8.82 30.23 196.74
C GLU A 157 10.20 30.21 196.08
N LEU A 158 11.29 30.14 196.86
CA LEU A 158 12.65 29.95 196.34
C LEU A 158 12.80 28.61 195.61
N GLU A 159 12.18 27.53 196.11
CA GLU A 159 12.16 26.23 195.44
C GLU A 159 11.33 26.28 194.14
N ARG A 160 10.17 26.95 194.13
CA ARG A 160 9.40 27.18 192.89
C ARG A 160 10.16 28.04 191.89
N MET A 161 10.83 29.11 192.34
CA MET A 161 11.65 29.96 191.47
C MET A 161 12.90 29.22 190.98
N GLY A 162 13.51 28.36 191.80
CA GLY A 162 14.61 27.49 191.42
C GLY A 162 14.20 26.44 190.39
N ALA A 163 13.03 25.81 190.57
CA ALA A 163 12.45 24.89 189.62
C ALA A 163 12.09 25.59 188.29
N ALA A 164 11.43 26.75 188.34
CA ALA A 164 11.10 27.54 187.15
C ALA A 164 12.36 28.08 186.44
N LEU A 165 13.42 28.43 187.18
CA LEU A 165 14.70 28.81 186.59
C LEU A 165 15.40 27.62 185.94
N ALA A 166 15.38 26.44 186.56
CA ALA A 166 15.92 25.21 185.99
C ALA A 166 15.14 24.76 184.74
N GLU A 167 13.80 24.89 184.74
CA GLU A 167 12.94 24.64 183.59
C GLU A 167 13.21 25.64 182.46
N ALA A 168 13.30 26.93 182.77
CA ALA A 168 13.67 27.96 181.79
C ALA A 168 15.10 27.79 181.25
N GLN A 169 16.04 27.31 182.06
CA GLN A 169 17.40 26.98 181.61
C GLN A 169 17.41 25.72 180.73
N ALA A 170 16.63 24.69 181.07
CA ALA A 170 16.48 23.50 180.25
C ALA A 170 15.84 23.83 178.89
N GLU A 171 14.79 24.65 178.87
CA GLU A 171 14.14 25.11 177.64
C GLU A 171 15.04 26.06 176.84
N ALA A 172 15.81 26.95 177.50
CA ALA A 172 16.81 27.77 176.81
C ALA A 172 17.92 26.92 176.18
N HIS A 173 18.42 25.89 176.86
CA HIS A 173 19.39 24.94 176.29
C HIS A 173 18.79 24.10 175.17
N ARG A 174 17.51 23.71 175.28
CA ARG A 174 16.77 23.03 174.23
C ARG A 174 16.63 23.91 172.99
N LEU A 175 16.11 25.12 173.13
CA LEU A 175 15.97 26.09 172.04
C LEU A 175 17.33 26.47 171.44
N GLN A 176 18.39 26.56 172.25
CA GLN A 176 19.75 26.75 171.75
C GLN A 176 20.25 25.54 170.94
N THR A 177 19.90 24.32 171.36
CA THR A 177 20.20 23.08 170.63
C THR A 177 19.42 23.03 169.31
N GLU A 178 18.11 23.26 169.34
CA GLU A 178 17.25 23.33 168.15
C GLU A 178 17.72 24.43 167.19
N LEU A 179 18.12 25.62 167.68
CA LEU A 179 18.71 26.68 166.86
C LEU A 179 20.08 26.28 166.28
N SER A 180 20.90 25.53 167.02
CA SER A 180 22.19 25.01 166.56
C SER A 180 22.06 23.93 165.48
N GLN A 181 20.92 23.23 165.43
CA GLN A 181 20.56 22.24 164.39
C GLN A 181 19.86 22.90 163.19
N ALA A 182 18.94 23.83 163.43
CA ALA A 182 18.22 24.54 162.38
C ALA A 182 19.13 25.44 161.52
N ARG A 183 20.22 25.99 162.08
CA ARG A 183 21.20 26.79 161.33
C ARG A 183 21.92 26.02 160.21
N PRO A 184 22.60 24.88 160.47
CA PRO A 184 23.21 24.08 159.40
C PRO A 184 22.17 23.50 158.44
N GLU A 185 20.96 23.15 158.89
CA GLU A 185 19.89 22.74 157.98
C GLU A 185 19.46 23.86 157.02
N ALA A 186 19.26 25.09 157.53
CA ALA A 186 18.93 26.24 156.70
C ALA A 186 20.06 26.59 155.72
N ALA A 187 21.32 26.49 156.16
CA ALA A 187 22.48 26.68 155.29
C ALA A 187 22.58 25.60 154.20
N ALA A 188 22.31 24.33 154.55
CA ALA A 188 22.29 23.23 153.58
C ALA A 188 21.19 23.42 152.53
N ARG A 189 19.97 23.80 152.94
CA ARG A 189 18.87 24.12 152.01
C ARG A 189 19.16 25.35 151.15
N ALA A 190 19.85 26.36 151.69
CA ALA A 190 20.27 27.53 150.90
C ALA A 190 21.28 27.14 149.80
N ALA A 191 22.28 26.31 150.14
CA ALA A 191 23.23 25.77 149.18
C ALA A 191 22.57 24.83 148.14
N GLU A 192 21.56 24.05 148.55
CA GLU A 192 20.74 23.25 147.63
C GLU A 192 19.94 24.14 146.66
N VAL A 193 19.32 25.21 147.15
CA VAL A 193 18.61 26.19 146.30
C VAL A 193 19.55 26.88 145.33
N GLU A 194 20.75 27.29 145.75
CA GLU A 194 21.78 27.88 144.88
C GLU A 194 22.24 26.88 143.81
N SER A 195 22.50 25.63 144.19
CA SER A 195 22.83 24.53 143.27
C SER A 195 21.72 24.28 142.24
N LEU A 196 20.46 24.19 142.68
CA LEU A 196 19.29 24.03 141.80
C LEU A 196 19.07 25.24 140.89
N GLN A 197 19.35 26.46 141.35
CA GLN A 197 19.32 27.66 140.50
C GLN A 197 20.41 27.62 139.42
N GLY A 198 21.63 27.21 139.78
CA GLY A 198 22.71 26.99 138.81
C GLY A 198 22.36 25.92 137.77
N GLN A 199 21.79 24.78 138.21
CA GLN A 199 21.30 23.73 137.32
C GLN A 199 20.18 24.23 136.40
N LEU A 200 19.20 24.98 136.93
CA LEU A 200 18.13 25.58 136.12
C LEU A 200 18.65 26.61 135.11
N GLN A 201 19.70 27.36 135.45
CA GLN A 201 20.35 28.28 134.52
C GLN A 201 21.11 27.52 133.42
N GLY A 202 21.83 26.45 133.76
CA GLY A 202 22.47 25.55 132.79
C GLY A 202 21.46 24.94 131.82
N ILE A 203 20.40 24.31 132.34
CA ILE A 203 19.32 23.70 131.55
C ILE A 203 18.62 24.74 130.64
N ARG A 204 18.49 26.00 131.07
CA ARG A 204 17.98 27.07 130.20
C ARG A 204 18.93 27.39 129.06
N GLY A 205 20.24 27.48 129.34
CA GLY A 205 21.27 27.66 128.31
C GLY A 205 21.25 26.53 127.29
N ASP A 206 21.25 25.27 127.74
CA ASP A 206 21.17 24.09 126.89
C ASP A 206 19.87 24.04 126.05
N LEU A 207 18.76 24.51 126.62
CA LEU A 207 17.48 24.58 125.93
C LEU A 207 17.41 25.74 124.91
N GLU A 208 18.17 26.82 125.11
CA GLU A 208 18.35 27.90 124.14
C GLU A 208 19.29 27.48 122.99
N THR A 209 20.39 26.78 123.27
CA THR A 209 21.28 26.24 122.22
C THR A 209 20.57 25.19 121.37
N VAL A 210 19.89 24.20 121.98
CA VAL A 210 19.12 23.19 121.24
C VAL A 210 17.99 23.81 120.42
N ARG A 211 17.39 24.93 120.86
CA ARG A 211 16.42 25.69 120.05
C ARG A 211 17.07 26.37 118.84
N ALA A 212 18.23 26.99 119.01
CA ALA A 212 18.97 27.61 117.92
C ALA A 212 19.45 26.56 116.90
N GLU A 213 19.94 25.41 117.37
CA GLU A 213 20.29 24.25 116.52
C GLU A 213 19.08 23.70 115.77
N ALA A 214 17.94 23.50 116.44
CA ALA A 214 16.72 23.02 115.80
C ALA A 214 16.19 23.98 114.73
N GLU A 215 16.33 25.29 114.94
CA GLU A 215 15.94 26.30 113.95
C GLU A 215 16.92 26.38 112.77
N SER A 216 18.23 26.30 113.03
CA SER A 216 19.27 26.17 112.01
C SER A 216 19.06 24.92 111.13
N LEU A 217 18.78 23.76 111.76
CA LEU A 217 18.49 22.51 111.06
C LEU A 217 17.21 22.59 110.21
N ARG A 218 16.16 23.29 110.67
CA ARG A 218 14.96 23.55 109.86
C ARG A 218 15.28 24.39 108.63
N GLN A 219 16.07 25.46 108.79
CA GLN A 219 16.47 26.31 107.69
C GLN A 219 17.33 25.53 106.67
N ALA A 220 18.25 24.69 107.15
CA ALA A 220 19.04 23.79 106.30
C ALA A 220 18.17 22.75 105.57
N ILE A 221 17.14 22.18 106.22
CA ILE A 221 16.18 21.26 105.58
C ILE A 221 15.38 21.97 104.48
N VAL A 222 14.90 23.19 104.73
CA VAL A 222 14.16 23.98 103.73
C VAL A 222 15.06 24.35 102.54
N ALA A 223 16.32 24.74 102.80
CA ALA A 223 17.30 25.01 101.74
C ALA A 223 17.54 23.76 100.90
N ALA A 224 17.87 22.62 101.52
CA ALA A 224 18.11 21.34 100.84
C ALA A 224 16.87 20.83 100.07
N GLN A 225 15.66 21.07 100.57
CA GLN A 225 14.42 20.80 99.83
C GLN A 225 14.32 21.67 98.58
N SER A 226 14.60 22.97 98.68
CA SER A 226 14.56 23.88 97.51
C SER A 226 15.63 23.54 96.46
N GLU A 227 16.82 23.13 96.88
CA GLU A 227 17.90 22.66 95.98
C GLU A 227 17.51 21.34 95.29
N ARG A 228 16.95 20.38 96.03
CA ARG A 228 16.42 19.13 95.48
C ARG A 228 15.33 19.39 94.45
N ASP A 229 14.37 20.26 94.77
CA ASP A 229 13.23 20.54 93.90
C ASP A 229 13.68 21.28 92.63
N HIS A 230 14.68 22.16 92.73
CA HIS A 230 15.34 22.76 91.58
C HIS A 230 16.09 21.72 90.72
N ALA A 231 16.83 20.79 91.34
CA ALA A 231 17.54 19.73 90.65
C ALA A 231 16.59 18.76 89.93
N LEU A 232 15.44 18.42 90.54
CA LEU A 232 14.38 17.63 89.91
C LEU A 232 13.80 18.36 88.69
N ALA A 233 13.42 19.64 88.82
CA ALA A 233 12.92 20.43 87.70
C ALA A 233 13.94 20.58 86.55
N MET A 234 15.24 20.64 86.87
CA MET A 234 16.31 20.59 85.87
C MET A 234 16.47 19.21 85.23
N SER A 235 16.30 18.12 85.99
CA SER A 235 16.31 16.75 85.46
C SER A 235 15.16 16.52 84.48
N GLU A 236 13.93 16.92 84.82
CA GLU A 236 12.76 16.83 83.95
C GLU A 236 12.92 17.63 82.65
N ARG A 237 13.53 18.82 82.72
CA ARG A 237 13.89 19.63 81.54
C ARG A 237 14.95 18.95 80.68
N ASN A 238 15.94 18.30 81.29
CA ASN A 238 16.96 17.56 80.55
C ASN A 238 16.38 16.31 79.90
N GLU A 239 15.49 15.57 80.56
CA GLU A 239 14.82 14.39 80.01
C GLU A 239 13.89 14.76 78.84
N THR A 240 13.11 15.84 78.96
CA THR A 240 12.29 16.37 77.85
C THR A 240 13.15 16.87 76.68
N ALA A 241 14.33 17.47 76.94
CA ALA A 241 15.29 17.83 75.90
C ALA A 241 15.92 16.59 75.22
N VAL A 242 16.32 15.57 75.98
CA VAL A 242 16.92 14.32 75.47
C VAL A 242 15.92 13.53 74.62
N THR A 243 14.65 13.46 75.03
CA THR A 243 13.59 12.79 74.25
C THR A 243 13.25 13.56 72.96
N ALA A 244 13.24 14.90 73.00
CA ALA A 244 13.10 15.73 71.80
C ALA A 244 14.28 15.56 70.83
N LEU A 245 15.52 15.51 71.35
CA LEU A 245 16.72 15.25 70.55
C LEU A 245 16.71 13.83 69.95
N HIS A 246 16.27 12.80 70.69
CA HIS A 246 16.09 11.45 70.14
C HIS A 246 15.06 11.40 69.01
N ARG A 247 13.90 12.08 69.17
CA ARG A 247 12.92 12.18 68.08
C ARG A 247 13.55 12.81 66.84
N LYS A 248 14.25 13.94 67.00
CA LYS A 248 14.91 14.64 65.88
C LYS A 248 16.03 13.80 65.24
N ALA A 249 16.78 13.03 66.04
CA ALA A 249 17.81 12.12 65.54
C ALA A 249 17.19 10.99 64.70
N ASN A 250 16.05 10.42 65.13
CA ASN A 250 15.33 9.39 64.39
C ASN A 250 14.70 9.95 63.09
N GLU A 251 14.17 11.18 63.13
CA GLU A 251 13.68 11.89 61.94
C GLU A 251 14.82 12.09 60.92
N LEU A 252 15.97 12.61 61.35
CA LEU A 252 17.14 12.78 60.50
C LEU A 252 17.71 11.46 59.96
N ALA A 253 17.68 10.38 60.76
CA ALA A 253 18.11 9.06 60.31
C ALA A 253 17.21 8.52 59.19
N LYS A 254 15.89 8.69 59.33
CA LYS A 254 14.92 8.33 58.29
C LYS A 254 15.05 9.20 57.04
N ASP A 255 15.28 10.50 57.19
CA ASP A 255 15.53 11.40 56.06
C ASP A 255 16.81 11.02 55.30
N LEU A 256 17.86 10.54 55.99
CA LEU A 256 19.07 10.02 55.37
C LEU A 256 18.80 8.72 54.60
N GLU A 257 18.12 7.75 55.22
CA GLU A 257 17.72 6.49 54.57
C GLU A 257 16.87 6.75 53.30
N GLU A 258 15.92 7.67 53.36
CA GLU A 258 15.12 8.11 52.20
C GLU A 258 15.93 8.84 51.12
N ARG A 259 17.10 9.40 51.44
CA ARG A 259 17.99 10.03 50.46
C ARG A 259 18.96 9.04 49.85
N ASP A 260 19.51 8.11 50.63
CA ASP A 260 20.34 7.02 50.14
C ASP A 260 19.55 6.10 49.18
N GLY A 261 18.27 5.83 49.50
CA GLY A 261 17.35 5.15 48.58
C GLY A 261 17.09 5.90 47.27
N LYS A 262 17.10 7.25 47.29
CA LYS A 262 16.98 8.06 46.06
C LYS A 262 18.30 8.13 45.27
N ILE A 263 19.45 8.11 45.95
CA ILE A 263 20.76 8.08 45.31
C ILE A 263 20.93 6.76 44.55
N THR A 264 20.68 5.61 45.20
CA THR A 264 20.80 4.29 44.57
C THR A 264 19.84 4.10 43.38
N GLU A 265 18.61 4.63 43.46
CA GLU A 265 17.68 4.65 42.33
C GLU A 265 18.21 5.51 41.16
N LEU A 266 18.72 6.72 41.43
CA LEU A 266 19.30 7.59 40.40
C LEU A 266 20.57 6.99 39.77
N GLU A 267 21.41 6.30 40.56
CA GLU A 267 22.58 5.58 40.04
C GLU A 267 22.18 4.45 39.09
N SER A 268 21.13 3.68 39.44
CA SER A 268 20.56 2.63 38.58
C SER A 268 20.00 3.18 37.26
N GLN A 269 19.24 4.28 37.32
CA GLN A 269 18.72 4.97 36.14
C GLN A 269 19.85 5.50 35.23
N LEU A 270 20.89 6.07 35.84
CA LEU A 270 22.03 6.61 35.11
C LEU A 270 22.85 5.52 34.42
N GLU A 271 23.02 4.35 35.06
CA GLU A 271 23.69 3.21 34.44
C GLU A 271 22.85 2.58 33.31
N THR A 272 21.52 2.55 33.46
CA THR A 272 20.60 2.14 32.38
C THR A 272 20.75 3.07 31.16
N ALA A 273 20.70 4.39 31.37
CA ALA A 273 20.85 5.38 30.31
C ALA A 273 22.24 5.32 29.63
N ARG A 274 23.31 5.00 30.37
CA ARG A 274 24.64 4.72 29.79
C ARG A 274 24.62 3.47 28.91
N GLY A 275 23.96 2.40 29.36
CA GLY A 275 23.78 1.17 28.59
C GLY A 275 23.05 1.41 27.27
N GLU A 276 21.94 2.16 27.31
CA GLU A 276 21.17 2.57 26.13
C GLU A 276 21.99 3.44 25.18
N GLY A 277 22.71 4.45 25.70
CA GLY A 277 23.60 5.30 24.90
C GLY A 277 24.74 4.52 24.23
N ALA A 278 25.31 3.53 24.93
CA ALA A 278 26.33 2.64 24.38
C ALA A 278 25.75 1.69 23.30
N ALA A 279 24.52 1.21 23.46
CA ALA A 279 23.82 0.42 22.46
C ALA A 279 23.52 1.25 21.18
N ALA A 280 22.93 2.44 21.33
CA ALA A 280 22.66 3.35 20.22
C ALA A 280 23.95 3.76 19.47
N THR A 281 25.07 3.93 20.20
CA THR A 281 26.38 4.19 19.59
C THR A 281 26.88 3.00 18.76
N LYS A 282 26.66 1.76 19.24
CA LYS A 282 26.98 0.53 18.48
C LYS A 282 26.09 0.33 17.26
N GLU A 283 24.85 0.82 17.27
CA GLU A 283 23.93 0.75 16.12
C GLU A 283 24.21 1.84 15.07
N LEU A 284 24.66 3.02 15.49
CA LEU A 284 25.04 4.11 14.58
C LEU A 284 26.23 3.76 13.67
N GLU A 285 27.18 2.97 14.16
CA GLU A 285 28.40 2.65 13.42
C GLU A 285 28.16 1.77 12.15
N PRO A 286 27.44 0.63 12.20
CA PRO A 286 27.09 -0.11 10.98
C PRO A 286 26.16 0.68 10.05
N LEU A 287 25.30 1.57 10.58
CA LEU A 287 24.49 2.46 9.73
C LEU A 287 25.35 3.47 8.97
N ARG A 288 26.39 4.04 9.60
CA ARG A 288 27.37 4.90 8.92
C ARG A 288 28.17 4.14 7.88
N GLN A 289 28.64 2.94 8.21
CA GLN A 289 29.34 2.07 7.26
C GLN A 289 28.43 1.75 6.06
N ARG A 290 27.17 1.36 6.28
CA ARG A 290 26.22 1.10 5.20
C ARG A 290 25.89 2.34 4.38
N THR A 291 25.88 3.52 4.99
CA THR A 291 25.70 4.79 4.24
C THR A 291 26.90 5.05 3.33
N ALA A 292 28.13 4.88 3.83
CA ALA A 292 29.35 5.04 3.03
C ALA A 292 29.48 3.97 1.92
N GLU A 293 29.07 2.73 2.18
CA GLU A 293 28.96 1.67 1.16
C GLU A 293 27.99 2.09 0.05
N LEU A 294 26.78 2.54 0.40
CA LEU A 294 25.78 2.98 -0.56
C LEU A 294 26.25 4.20 -1.37
N GLU A 295 26.92 5.17 -0.74
CA GLU A 295 27.54 6.31 -1.46
C GLU A 295 28.63 5.84 -2.43
N SER A 296 29.44 4.86 -2.03
CA SER A 296 30.48 4.22 -2.85
C SER A 296 29.90 3.39 -4.00
N GLU A 297 28.75 2.74 -3.83
CA GLU A 297 28.00 2.05 -4.90
C GLU A 297 27.33 3.04 -5.87
N LEU A 298 26.84 4.19 -5.36
CA LEU A 298 26.09 5.19 -6.13
C LEU A 298 26.99 6.04 -7.05
N ALA A 299 28.25 6.27 -6.66
CA ALA A 299 29.24 6.98 -7.48
C ALA A 299 29.53 6.32 -8.86
N PRO A 300 29.92 5.03 -8.96
CA PRO A 300 30.15 4.36 -10.24
C PRO A 300 28.86 4.17 -11.03
N LEU A 301 27.70 4.00 -10.38
CA LEU A 301 26.41 3.96 -11.07
C LEU A 301 26.08 5.29 -11.75
N LYS A 302 26.34 6.43 -11.10
CA LYS A 302 26.25 7.77 -11.73
C LYS A 302 27.19 7.90 -12.91
N SER A 303 28.46 7.53 -12.75
CA SER A 303 29.45 7.59 -13.83
C SER A 303 29.07 6.70 -15.02
N SER A 304 28.52 5.52 -14.78
CA SER A 304 27.98 4.62 -15.82
C SER A 304 26.76 5.21 -16.53
N LEU A 305 25.86 5.87 -15.79
CA LEU A 305 24.71 6.58 -16.37
C LEU A 305 25.15 7.76 -17.25
N GLU A 306 26.17 8.52 -16.82
CA GLU A 306 26.75 9.62 -17.60
C GLU A 306 27.47 9.10 -18.86
N ALA A 307 28.22 7.99 -18.75
CA ALA A 307 28.87 7.34 -19.88
C ALA A 307 27.85 6.82 -20.92
N THR A 308 26.82 6.11 -20.49
CA THR A 308 25.75 5.61 -21.38
C THR A 308 24.91 6.74 -21.98
N ALA A 309 24.73 7.86 -21.27
CA ALA A 309 24.12 9.07 -21.84
C ALA A 309 25.01 9.70 -22.93
N ALA A 310 26.33 9.76 -22.73
CA ALA A 310 27.28 10.25 -23.73
C ALA A 310 27.33 9.33 -24.97
N GLU A 311 27.35 8.01 -24.78
CA GLU A 311 27.26 7.02 -25.87
C GLU A 311 25.97 7.19 -26.68
N ARG A 312 24.82 7.33 -26.00
CA ARG A 312 23.52 7.62 -26.65
C ARG A 312 23.60 8.90 -27.48
N ASP A 313 24.16 9.97 -26.94
CA ASP A 313 24.23 11.26 -27.63
C ASP A 313 25.18 11.21 -28.83
N GLN A 314 26.28 10.46 -28.74
CA GLN A 314 27.18 10.17 -29.85
C GLN A 314 26.49 9.31 -30.94
N LEU A 315 25.72 8.30 -30.56
CA LEU A 315 24.89 7.51 -31.49
C LEU A 315 23.81 8.36 -32.16
N LEU A 316 23.22 9.34 -31.46
CA LEU A 316 22.27 10.28 -32.06
C LEU A 316 22.95 11.26 -33.03
N VAL A 317 24.24 11.56 -32.87
CA VAL A 317 25.02 12.31 -33.87
C VAL A 317 25.28 11.44 -35.11
N SER A 318 25.82 10.23 -34.94
CA SER A 318 26.13 9.36 -36.09
C SER A 318 24.88 8.94 -36.87
N LEU A 319 23.73 8.77 -36.22
CA LEU A 319 22.45 8.51 -36.88
C LEU A 319 21.93 9.73 -37.67
N ARG A 320 22.21 10.96 -37.21
CA ARG A 320 21.95 12.18 -38.00
C ARG A 320 22.89 12.26 -39.21
N GLU A 321 24.18 11.99 -39.03
CA GLU A 321 25.18 12.00 -40.10
C GLU A 321 24.87 10.95 -41.19
N LEU A 322 24.51 9.73 -40.79
CA LEU A 322 24.02 8.69 -41.70
C LEU A 322 22.76 9.12 -42.45
N ARG A 323 21.84 9.82 -41.77
CA ARG A 323 20.62 10.33 -42.38
C ARG A 323 20.89 11.46 -43.38
N THR A 324 21.80 12.40 -43.07
CA THR A 324 22.18 13.46 -44.01
C THR A 324 22.90 12.87 -45.22
N ALA A 325 23.85 11.95 -45.01
CA ALA A 325 24.52 11.24 -46.11
C ALA A 325 23.53 10.48 -47.00
N TRP A 326 22.53 9.81 -46.42
CA TRP A 326 21.47 9.15 -47.18
C TRP A 326 20.65 10.14 -48.04
N SER A 327 20.26 11.30 -47.48
CA SER A 327 19.54 12.32 -48.24
C SER A 327 20.40 13.02 -49.31
N GLU A 328 21.71 13.17 -49.07
CA GLU A 328 22.63 13.86 -49.99
C GLU A 328 23.15 12.95 -51.11
N GLU A 329 23.25 11.63 -50.88
CA GLU A 329 23.79 10.69 -51.86
C GLU A 329 22.73 9.76 -52.46
N VAL A 330 21.85 9.17 -51.66
CA VAL A 330 20.93 8.11 -52.11
C VAL A 330 19.64 8.68 -52.72
N GLU A 331 19.02 9.69 -52.08
CA GLU A 331 17.82 10.33 -52.63
C GLU A 331 18.02 10.97 -54.02
N PRO A 332 19.10 11.74 -54.30
CA PRO A 332 19.32 12.28 -55.65
C PRO A 332 19.66 11.19 -56.67
N LYS A 333 20.40 10.13 -56.30
CA LYS A 333 20.62 8.98 -57.20
C LYS A 333 19.32 8.25 -57.54
N LEU A 334 18.40 8.10 -56.58
CA LEU A 334 17.06 7.55 -56.84
C LEU A 334 16.22 8.48 -57.72
N ALA A 335 16.34 9.80 -57.56
CA ALA A 335 15.68 10.77 -58.43
C ALA A 335 16.26 10.76 -59.86
N GLU A 336 17.57 10.60 -60.01
CA GLU A 336 18.27 10.42 -61.28
C GLU A 336 17.87 9.11 -61.96
N MET A 337 17.84 7.99 -61.24
CA MET A 337 17.33 6.71 -61.76
C MET A 337 15.89 6.83 -62.27
N ARG A 338 14.99 7.46 -61.51
CA ARG A 338 13.59 7.68 -61.96
C ARG A 338 13.50 8.57 -63.20
N ARG A 339 14.39 9.55 -63.36
CA ARG A 339 14.49 10.35 -64.59
C ARG A 339 14.96 9.49 -65.76
N LEU A 340 16.05 8.74 -65.58
CA LEU A 340 16.57 7.83 -66.61
C LEU A 340 15.56 6.74 -67.01
N GLU A 341 14.75 6.23 -66.08
CA GLU A 341 13.63 5.32 -66.37
C GLU A 341 12.54 6.01 -67.21
N SER A 342 12.17 7.24 -66.86
CA SER A 342 11.21 8.05 -67.63
C SER A 342 11.73 8.38 -69.03
N ASP A 343 13.01 8.79 -69.15
CA ASP A 343 13.66 9.12 -70.41
C ASP A 343 13.78 7.85 -71.30
N LEU A 344 14.08 6.69 -70.70
CA LEU A 344 14.11 5.41 -71.38
C LEU A 344 12.72 4.99 -71.89
N ASP A 345 11.65 5.25 -71.15
CA ASP A 345 10.29 4.98 -71.62
C ASP A 345 9.86 5.97 -72.73
N ILE A 346 10.27 7.25 -72.65
CA ILE A 346 10.11 8.19 -73.76
C ILE A 346 10.84 7.67 -75.01
N GLU A 347 12.10 7.29 -74.90
CA GLU A 347 12.88 6.69 -76.00
C GLU A 347 12.27 5.39 -76.54
N ARG A 348 11.72 4.53 -75.68
CA ARG A 348 10.96 3.34 -76.11
C ARG A 348 9.73 3.72 -76.92
N THR A 349 8.96 4.74 -76.51
CA THR A 349 7.78 5.19 -77.27
C THR A 349 8.17 5.87 -78.59
N ALA A 350 9.21 6.72 -78.60
CA ALA A 350 9.75 7.34 -79.81
C ALA A 350 10.28 6.29 -80.80
N ARG A 351 11.01 5.29 -80.31
CA ARG A 351 11.49 4.15 -81.12
C ARG A 351 10.35 3.29 -81.65
N ALA A 352 9.27 3.09 -80.89
CA ALA A 352 8.07 2.41 -81.38
C ALA A 352 7.37 3.21 -82.49
N GLN A 353 7.28 4.54 -82.36
CA GLN A 353 6.77 5.43 -83.42
C GLN A 353 7.64 5.35 -84.68
N LEU A 354 8.97 5.44 -84.54
CA LEU A 354 9.92 5.30 -85.65
C LEU A 354 9.82 3.92 -86.33
N TYR A 355 9.57 2.85 -85.59
CA TYR A 355 9.35 1.53 -86.19
C TYR A 355 8.04 1.46 -86.98
N GLU A 356 6.95 2.07 -86.50
CA GLU A 356 5.70 2.15 -87.27
C GLU A 356 5.82 3.10 -88.48
N GLU A 357 6.57 4.20 -88.39
CA GLU A 357 6.90 5.03 -89.56
C GLU A 357 7.75 4.27 -90.58
N THR A 358 8.79 3.56 -90.12
CA THR A 358 9.63 2.72 -90.99
C THR A 358 8.79 1.63 -91.66
N ARG A 359 7.83 1.04 -90.93
CA ARG A 359 6.90 0.04 -91.47
C ARG A 359 5.96 0.64 -92.52
N LYS A 360 5.42 1.85 -92.28
CA LYS A 360 4.60 2.58 -93.27
C LYS A 360 5.41 2.94 -94.51
N LEU A 361 6.61 3.48 -94.35
CA LEU A 361 7.53 3.80 -95.45
C LEU A 361 7.90 2.54 -96.24
N HIS A 362 8.15 1.41 -95.58
CA HIS A 362 8.42 0.14 -96.25
C HIS A 362 7.17 -0.42 -96.98
N GLY A 363 5.98 -0.25 -96.40
CA GLY A 363 4.71 -0.57 -97.08
C GLY A 363 4.51 0.26 -98.35
N LEU A 364 4.74 1.58 -98.26
CA LEU A 364 4.72 2.49 -99.42
C LEU A 364 5.81 2.14 -100.44
N GLN A 365 7.02 1.77 -99.99
CA GLN A 365 8.11 1.34 -100.87
C GLN A 365 7.73 0.06 -101.63
N THR A 366 7.14 -0.93 -100.96
CA THR A 366 6.64 -2.15 -101.60
C THR A 366 5.51 -1.84 -102.59
N GLN A 367 4.55 -0.99 -102.22
CA GLN A 367 3.49 -0.52 -103.12
C GLN A 367 4.06 0.21 -104.35
N HIS A 368 5.06 1.08 -104.18
CA HIS A 368 5.73 1.75 -105.29
C HIS A 368 6.55 0.77 -106.14
N GLN A 369 7.14 -0.26 -105.55
CA GLN A 369 7.85 -1.31 -106.28
C GLN A 369 6.89 -2.17 -107.11
N GLU A 370 5.72 -2.50 -106.57
CA GLU A 370 4.60 -3.14 -107.28
C GLU A 370 4.12 -2.25 -108.43
N GLN A 371 3.87 -0.96 -108.20
CA GLN A 371 3.51 0.02 -109.24
C GLN A 371 4.57 0.11 -110.34
N ILE A 372 5.86 0.17 -109.99
CA ILE A 372 6.97 0.16 -110.96
C ILE A 372 6.99 -1.15 -111.75
N SER A 373 6.71 -2.29 -111.11
CA SER A 373 6.64 -3.58 -111.81
C SER A 373 5.44 -3.66 -112.77
N ALA A 374 4.27 -3.15 -112.38
CA ALA A 374 3.08 -3.07 -113.23
C ALA A 374 3.33 -2.15 -114.44
N ILE A 375 3.86 -0.94 -114.21
CA ILE A 375 4.23 0.01 -115.28
C ILE A 375 5.30 -0.61 -116.20
N ARG A 376 6.26 -1.38 -115.68
CA ARG A 376 7.22 -2.12 -116.52
C ARG A 376 6.55 -3.19 -117.38
N THR A 377 5.62 -3.98 -116.83
CA THR A 377 4.88 -4.96 -117.63
C THR A 377 3.96 -4.31 -118.65
N GLU A 378 3.33 -3.17 -118.34
CA GLU A 378 2.57 -2.37 -119.31
C GLU A 378 3.48 -1.81 -120.41
N LEU A 379 4.68 -1.34 -120.04
CA LEU A 379 5.68 -0.84 -120.98
C LEU A 379 6.23 -1.96 -121.88
N GLU A 380 6.48 -3.15 -121.35
CA GLU A 380 6.89 -4.34 -122.11
C GLU A 380 5.76 -4.81 -123.05
N GLN A 381 4.51 -4.83 -122.59
CA GLN A 381 3.33 -5.10 -123.43
C GLN A 381 3.19 -4.06 -124.54
N ALA A 382 3.42 -2.77 -124.24
CA ALA A 382 3.39 -1.70 -125.24
C ALA A 382 4.54 -1.85 -126.26
N HIS A 383 5.75 -2.21 -125.83
CA HIS A 383 6.86 -2.50 -126.76
C HIS A 383 6.57 -3.71 -127.64
N ALA A 384 6.07 -4.82 -127.07
CA ALA A 384 5.67 -6.00 -127.84
C ALA A 384 4.51 -5.69 -128.80
N ALA A 385 3.57 -4.82 -128.42
CA ALA A 385 2.53 -4.34 -129.32
C ALA A 385 3.11 -3.50 -130.47
N ILE A 386 4.04 -2.57 -130.18
CA ILE A 386 4.75 -1.78 -131.19
C ILE A 386 5.54 -2.69 -132.14
N GLU A 387 6.24 -3.70 -131.62
CA GLU A 387 7.04 -4.66 -132.39
C GLU A 387 6.14 -5.51 -133.32
N ASN A 388 5.00 -5.99 -132.81
CA ASN A 388 3.97 -6.64 -133.61
C ASN A 388 3.39 -5.70 -134.68
N TYR A 389 3.10 -4.43 -134.36
CA TYR A 389 2.63 -3.44 -135.34
C TYR A 389 3.69 -3.11 -136.40
N SER A 390 4.99 -3.10 -136.06
CA SER A 390 6.04 -2.97 -137.06
C SER A 390 6.16 -4.21 -137.95
N SER A 391 6.05 -5.41 -137.39
CA SER A 391 6.10 -6.65 -138.17
C SER A 391 4.89 -6.80 -139.10
N ASP A 392 3.68 -6.47 -138.63
CA ASP A 392 2.47 -6.46 -139.45
C ASP A 392 2.53 -5.36 -140.53
N ARG A 393 3.12 -4.20 -140.21
CA ARG A 393 3.40 -3.15 -141.21
C ARG A 393 4.41 -3.62 -142.27
N GLU A 394 5.52 -4.25 -141.88
CA GLU A 394 6.51 -4.81 -142.82
C GLU A 394 5.88 -5.89 -143.70
N ALA A 395 5.01 -6.75 -143.12
CA ALA A 395 4.25 -7.73 -143.87
C ALA A 395 3.29 -7.08 -144.89
N ARG A 396 2.62 -5.98 -144.53
CA ARG A 396 1.78 -5.19 -145.43
C ARG A 396 2.57 -4.44 -146.50
N GLU A 397 3.76 -3.92 -146.19
CA GLU A 397 4.64 -3.30 -147.17
C GLU A 397 5.17 -4.36 -148.16
N ALA A 398 5.52 -5.56 -147.70
CA ALA A 398 5.88 -6.70 -148.55
C ALA A 398 4.70 -7.23 -149.39
N GLU A 399 3.48 -7.20 -148.87
CA GLU A 399 2.25 -7.54 -149.61
C GLU A 399 1.96 -6.48 -150.70
N LEU A 400 2.13 -5.19 -150.39
CA LEU A 400 2.02 -4.11 -151.37
C LEU A 400 3.08 -4.21 -152.49
N GLU A 401 4.33 -4.57 -152.17
CA GLU A 401 5.35 -4.82 -153.20
C GLU A 401 5.03 -6.05 -154.05
N ARG A 402 4.49 -7.12 -153.48
CA ARG A 402 3.97 -8.26 -154.27
C ARG A 402 2.82 -7.86 -155.19
N ILE A 403 1.88 -7.04 -154.71
CA ILE A 403 0.77 -6.53 -155.52
C ILE A 403 1.30 -5.61 -156.63
N ARG A 404 2.30 -4.76 -156.37
CA ARG A 404 2.96 -3.92 -157.38
C ARG A 404 3.67 -4.76 -158.45
N ALA A 405 4.39 -5.80 -158.05
CA ALA A 405 5.04 -6.73 -158.98
C ALA A 405 4.02 -7.47 -159.85
N ALA A 406 2.95 -8.01 -159.26
CA ALA A 406 1.86 -8.66 -160.00
C ALA A 406 1.10 -7.70 -160.93
N LEU A 407 0.95 -6.43 -160.53
CA LEU A 407 0.37 -5.40 -161.39
C LEU A 407 1.27 -5.10 -162.59
N ALA A 408 2.59 -4.96 -162.38
CA ALA A 408 3.53 -4.76 -163.47
C ALA A 408 3.55 -5.96 -164.45
N GLU A 409 3.43 -7.19 -163.95
CA GLU A 409 3.33 -8.42 -164.75
C GLU A 409 2.02 -8.50 -165.55
N THR A 410 0.89 -8.06 -164.98
CA THR A 410 -0.39 -7.95 -165.72
C THR A 410 -0.38 -6.82 -166.74
N GLU A 411 0.28 -5.69 -166.47
CA GLU A 411 0.45 -4.60 -167.44
C GLU A 411 1.38 -5.00 -168.60
N GLN A 412 2.46 -5.74 -168.32
CA GLN A 412 3.39 -6.26 -169.33
C GLN A 412 2.73 -7.30 -170.24
N SER A 413 2.01 -8.28 -169.66
CA SER A 413 1.30 -9.30 -170.43
C SER A 413 0.15 -8.70 -171.26
N ARG A 414 -0.52 -7.65 -170.77
CA ARG A 414 -1.46 -6.86 -171.56
C ARG A 414 -0.79 -6.18 -172.77
N GLN A 415 0.37 -5.53 -172.58
CA GLN A 415 1.12 -4.91 -173.68
C GLN A 415 1.57 -5.94 -174.73
N GLU A 416 2.00 -7.14 -174.31
CA GLU A 416 2.29 -8.24 -175.23
C GLU A 416 1.06 -8.65 -176.04
N ILE A 417 -0.12 -8.76 -175.39
CA ILE A 417 -1.37 -9.09 -176.08
C ILE A 417 -1.77 -8.00 -177.09
N GLU A 418 -1.67 -6.71 -176.73
CA GLU A 418 -1.95 -5.59 -177.65
C GLU A 418 -0.98 -5.59 -178.85
N SER A 419 0.30 -5.95 -178.65
CA SER A 419 1.27 -6.10 -179.76
C SER A 419 0.93 -7.27 -180.69
N ARG A 420 0.49 -8.41 -180.14
CA ARG A 420 0.10 -9.59 -180.91
C ARG A 420 -1.20 -9.40 -181.68
N ILE A 421 -2.16 -8.66 -181.12
CA ILE A 421 -3.39 -8.27 -181.83
C ILE A 421 -3.03 -7.37 -183.02
N SER A 422 -2.17 -6.37 -182.83
CA SER A 422 -1.73 -5.47 -183.90
C SER A 422 -1.06 -6.23 -185.07
N GLN A 423 -0.18 -7.19 -184.77
CA GLN A 423 0.44 -8.05 -185.79
C GLN A 423 -0.57 -8.99 -186.49
N ALA A 424 -1.57 -9.49 -185.78
CA ALA A 424 -2.62 -10.34 -186.36
C ALA A 424 -3.55 -9.55 -187.31
N GLU A 425 -3.86 -8.29 -186.99
CA GLU A 425 -4.66 -7.43 -187.86
C GLU A 425 -3.91 -7.01 -189.14
N GLU A 426 -2.60 -6.74 -189.05
CA GLU A 426 -1.77 -6.36 -190.19
C GLU A 426 -1.55 -7.52 -191.18
N THR A 427 -1.37 -8.75 -190.66
CA THR A 427 -1.30 -9.98 -191.48
C THR A 427 -2.63 -10.34 -192.13
N ALA A 428 -3.77 -10.09 -191.46
CA ALA A 428 -5.10 -10.28 -192.06
C ALA A 428 -5.38 -9.28 -193.19
N ARG A 429 -5.01 -8.00 -193.04
CA ARG A 429 -5.21 -6.95 -194.06
C ARG A 429 -4.36 -7.18 -195.31
N THR A 430 -3.14 -7.66 -195.17
CA THR A 430 -2.24 -7.95 -196.30
C THR A 430 -2.68 -9.19 -197.09
N ALA A 431 -3.19 -10.23 -196.43
CA ALA A 431 -3.75 -11.40 -197.11
C ALA A 431 -4.99 -11.04 -197.97
N ALA A 432 -5.97 -10.34 -197.38
CA ALA A 432 -7.21 -9.97 -198.06
C ALA A 432 -6.98 -9.14 -199.34
N ALA A 433 -6.06 -8.16 -199.29
CA ALA A 433 -5.72 -7.33 -200.45
C ALA A 433 -5.16 -8.13 -201.63
N SER A 434 -4.37 -9.18 -201.37
CA SER A 434 -3.79 -10.02 -202.41
C SER A 434 -4.81 -10.95 -203.10
N GLU A 435 -5.84 -11.40 -202.38
CA GLU A 435 -6.87 -12.28 -202.93
C GLU A 435 -7.90 -11.51 -203.78
N GLU A 436 -8.21 -10.28 -203.39
CA GLU A 436 -9.12 -9.39 -204.11
C GLU A 436 -8.51 -8.90 -205.44
N GLN A 437 -7.20 -8.60 -205.45
CA GLN A 437 -6.48 -8.20 -206.66
C GLN A 437 -6.39 -9.35 -207.69
N ALA A 438 -6.13 -10.59 -207.24
CA ALA A 438 -6.10 -11.76 -208.12
C ALA A 438 -7.49 -12.10 -208.74
N LYS A 439 -8.58 -11.82 -208.01
CA LYS A 439 -9.95 -12.00 -208.52
C LYS A 439 -10.37 -10.91 -209.52
N ALA A 440 -9.88 -9.67 -209.36
CA ALA A 440 -10.14 -8.57 -210.29
C ALA A 440 -9.47 -8.77 -211.67
N GLU A 441 -8.22 -9.22 -211.70
CA GLU A 441 -7.48 -9.48 -212.94
C GLU A 441 -8.10 -10.64 -213.76
N ALA A 442 -8.59 -11.69 -213.09
CA ALA A 442 -9.28 -12.79 -213.74
C ALA A 442 -10.64 -12.39 -214.36
N ALA A 443 -11.40 -11.51 -213.68
CA ALA A 443 -12.69 -11.03 -214.19
C ALA A 443 -12.53 -10.15 -215.44
N THR A 444 -11.56 -9.23 -215.42
CA THR A 444 -11.30 -8.32 -216.54
C THR A 444 -10.79 -9.03 -217.80
N ALA A 445 -9.98 -10.09 -217.67
CA ALA A 445 -9.57 -10.92 -218.80
C ALA A 445 -10.74 -11.70 -219.43
N VAL A 446 -11.67 -12.21 -218.61
CA VAL A 446 -12.86 -12.94 -219.08
C VAL A 446 -13.84 -12.01 -219.78
N ASP A 447 -14.11 -10.82 -219.24
CA ASP A 447 -15.04 -9.87 -219.87
C ASP A 447 -14.45 -9.20 -221.12
N HIS A 448 -13.13 -8.95 -221.19
CA HIS A 448 -12.51 -8.44 -222.41
C HIS A 448 -12.62 -9.46 -223.55
N ALA A 449 -12.28 -10.74 -223.30
CA ALA A 449 -12.42 -11.82 -224.28
C ALA A 449 -13.90 -12.09 -224.66
N LYS A 450 -14.85 -11.93 -223.72
CA LYS A 450 -16.29 -11.97 -224.01
C LYS A 450 -16.73 -10.82 -224.91
N SER A 451 -16.20 -9.61 -224.72
CA SER A 451 -16.54 -8.44 -225.55
C SER A 451 -15.97 -8.56 -226.97
N GLU A 452 -14.79 -9.15 -227.13
CA GLU A 452 -14.21 -9.46 -228.44
C GLU A 452 -14.94 -10.61 -229.12
N ALA A 453 -15.29 -11.68 -228.39
CA ALA A 453 -16.14 -12.75 -228.90
C ALA A 453 -17.56 -12.25 -229.27
N ALA A 454 -18.12 -11.32 -228.50
CA ALA A 454 -19.43 -10.71 -228.79
C ALA A 454 -19.35 -9.80 -230.02
N THR A 455 -18.34 -8.93 -230.14
CA THR A 455 -18.20 -8.04 -231.32
C THR A 455 -17.76 -8.79 -232.58
N ALA A 456 -17.00 -9.89 -232.44
CA ALA A 456 -16.75 -10.83 -233.53
C ALA A 456 -18.02 -11.62 -233.90
N MET A 457 -18.87 -12.02 -232.93
CA MET A 457 -20.19 -12.60 -233.21
C MET A 457 -21.19 -11.59 -233.76
N GLU A 458 -21.09 -10.30 -233.44
CA GLU A 458 -21.93 -9.24 -233.99
C GLU A 458 -21.51 -8.94 -235.44
N ARG A 459 -20.20 -8.93 -235.74
CA ARG A 459 -19.69 -8.90 -237.12
C ARG A 459 -20.05 -10.17 -237.89
N ALA A 460 -19.85 -11.34 -237.30
CA ALA A 460 -20.24 -12.62 -237.90
C ALA A 460 -21.76 -12.76 -238.02
N ARG A 461 -22.58 -12.05 -237.21
CA ARG A 461 -24.04 -11.93 -237.41
C ARG A 461 -24.40 -10.92 -238.48
N ALA A 462 -23.72 -9.80 -238.59
CA ALA A 462 -23.94 -8.85 -239.68
C ALA A 462 -23.52 -9.46 -241.02
N GLU A 463 -22.38 -10.17 -241.07
CA GLU A 463 -21.93 -10.94 -242.21
C GLU A 463 -22.75 -12.22 -242.41
N ALA A 464 -23.29 -12.87 -241.38
CA ALA A 464 -24.23 -13.98 -241.55
C ALA A 464 -25.66 -13.53 -241.88
N VAL A 465 -26.05 -12.28 -241.64
CA VAL A 465 -27.34 -11.71 -242.08
C VAL A 465 -27.21 -11.18 -243.51
N ALA A 466 -26.07 -10.59 -243.88
CA ALA A 466 -25.74 -10.30 -245.27
C ALA A 466 -25.56 -11.60 -246.07
N ALA A 467 -24.81 -12.57 -245.55
CA ALA A 467 -24.66 -13.87 -246.17
C ALA A 467 -25.98 -14.64 -246.19
N ALA A 468 -26.80 -14.60 -245.13
CA ALA A 468 -28.15 -15.16 -245.17
C ALA A 468 -29.01 -14.47 -246.23
N SER A 469 -28.93 -13.15 -246.43
CA SER A 469 -29.66 -12.51 -247.53
C SER A 469 -29.14 -12.95 -248.91
N THR A 470 -27.82 -13.16 -249.08
CA THR A 470 -27.27 -13.71 -250.34
C THR A 470 -27.47 -15.23 -250.49
N VAL A 471 -27.68 -15.95 -249.39
CA VAL A 471 -28.01 -17.38 -249.34
C VAL A 471 -29.52 -17.56 -249.52
N GLU A 472 -30.34 -16.60 -249.11
CA GLU A 472 -31.78 -16.58 -249.36
C GLU A 472 -32.08 -16.12 -250.80
N GLU A 473 -31.27 -15.24 -251.39
CA GLU A 473 -31.22 -15.04 -252.85
C GLU A 473 -30.66 -16.27 -253.58
N ARG A 474 -29.53 -16.84 -253.14
CA ARG A 474 -28.92 -18.02 -253.80
C ARG A 474 -29.72 -19.30 -253.63
N ASP A 475 -30.48 -19.46 -252.55
CA ASP A 475 -31.41 -20.59 -252.36
C ASP A 475 -32.71 -20.33 -253.10
N GLN A 476 -33.19 -19.08 -253.26
CA GLN A 476 -34.29 -18.80 -254.19
C GLN A 476 -33.87 -19.04 -255.66
N GLU A 477 -32.65 -18.67 -256.05
CA GLU A 477 -32.06 -19.03 -257.34
C GLU A 477 -31.78 -20.53 -257.47
N LEU A 478 -31.23 -21.21 -256.46
CA LEU A 478 -30.93 -22.65 -256.50
C LEU A 478 -32.18 -23.51 -256.40
N GLU A 479 -33.24 -23.09 -255.71
CA GLU A 479 -34.53 -23.77 -255.75
C GLU A 479 -35.19 -23.55 -257.12
N SER A 480 -34.97 -22.41 -257.79
CA SER A 480 -35.39 -22.21 -259.19
C SER A 480 -34.57 -23.05 -260.19
N LEU A 481 -33.25 -23.10 -260.03
CA LEU A 481 -32.32 -23.93 -260.82
C LEU A 481 -32.49 -25.42 -260.52
N ARG A 482 -32.94 -25.83 -259.33
CA ARG A 482 -33.36 -27.20 -259.02
C ARG A 482 -34.70 -27.50 -259.66
N GLN A 483 -35.69 -26.60 -259.59
CA GLN A 483 -36.95 -26.80 -260.31
C GLN A 483 -36.79 -26.79 -261.84
N GLU A 484 -35.70 -26.21 -262.37
CA GLU A 484 -35.29 -26.34 -263.77
C GLU A 484 -34.50 -27.64 -264.01
N HIS A 485 -33.46 -27.93 -263.22
CA HIS A 485 -32.69 -29.17 -263.31
C HIS A 485 -33.50 -30.44 -262.99
N ASP A 486 -34.59 -30.37 -262.24
CA ASP A 486 -35.51 -31.49 -262.00
C ASP A 486 -36.39 -31.75 -263.24
N ARG A 487 -36.76 -30.70 -263.99
CA ARG A 487 -37.39 -30.85 -265.32
C ARG A 487 -36.39 -31.42 -266.33
N ASP A 488 -35.11 -31.03 -266.25
CA ASP A 488 -34.06 -31.60 -267.09
C ASP A 488 -33.65 -33.01 -266.65
N LEU A 489 -33.71 -33.35 -265.36
CA LEU A 489 -33.61 -34.73 -264.86
C LEU A 489 -34.73 -35.59 -265.46
N GLU A 490 -35.94 -35.06 -265.59
CA GLU A 490 -37.05 -35.78 -266.22
C GLU A 490 -36.82 -35.96 -267.73
N SER A 491 -36.35 -34.92 -268.44
CA SER A 491 -36.10 -34.93 -269.89
C SER A 491 -34.89 -35.80 -270.29
N LEU A 492 -33.71 -35.53 -269.70
CA LEU A 492 -32.49 -36.27 -270.00
C LEU A 492 -32.54 -37.72 -269.53
N ARG A 493 -33.35 -38.07 -268.53
CA ARG A 493 -33.61 -39.50 -268.21
C ARG A 493 -34.46 -40.17 -269.29
N GLN A 494 -35.46 -39.50 -269.85
CA GLN A 494 -36.24 -40.05 -270.97
C GLN A 494 -35.38 -40.24 -272.22
N GLU A 495 -34.45 -39.33 -272.51
CA GLU A 495 -33.46 -39.51 -273.58
C GLU A 495 -32.42 -40.60 -273.24
N LEU A 496 -31.87 -40.63 -272.04
CA LEU A 496 -30.82 -41.59 -271.68
C LEU A 496 -31.36 -43.01 -271.46
N ASP A 497 -32.65 -43.18 -271.14
CA ASP A 497 -33.34 -44.48 -271.22
C ASP A 497 -33.66 -44.90 -272.67
N ALA A 498 -33.67 -43.98 -273.64
CA ALA A 498 -33.63 -44.32 -275.06
C ALA A 498 -32.22 -44.72 -275.50
N VAL A 499 -31.18 -44.01 -275.04
CA VAL A 499 -29.76 -44.34 -275.32
C VAL A 499 -29.32 -45.65 -274.66
N ARG A 500 -29.84 -45.99 -273.45
CA ARG A 500 -29.69 -47.31 -272.82
C ARG A 500 -30.10 -48.45 -273.76
N ARG A 501 -31.14 -48.25 -274.58
CA ARG A 501 -31.56 -49.26 -275.57
C ARG A 501 -30.63 -49.30 -276.78
N GLN A 502 -30.24 -48.14 -277.32
CA GLN A 502 -29.33 -48.11 -278.46
C GLN A 502 -27.92 -48.64 -278.16
N LEU A 503 -27.34 -48.37 -276.99
CA LEU A 503 -25.96 -48.79 -276.71
C LEU A 503 -25.84 -50.30 -276.42
N ASP A 504 -26.85 -50.89 -275.78
CA ASP A 504 -26.92 -52.34 -275.56
C ASP A 504 -27.23 -53.10 -276.87
N GLU A 505 -28.12 -52.56 -277.73
CA GLU A 505 -28.34 -53.07 -279.09
C GLU A 505 -27.10 -52.97 -279.96
N GLU A 506 -26.40 -51.83 -279.89
CA GLU A 506 -25.14 -51.66 -280.58
C GLU A 506 -24.12 -52.66 -280.04
N ARG A 507 -23.50 -52.33 -278.91
CA ARG A 507 -22.09 -52.66 -278.63
C ARG A 507 -21.81 -54.16 -278.54
N GLN A 508 -22.84 -54.99 -278.33
CA GLN A 508 -22.79 -56.45 -278.46
C GLN A 508 -22.30 -56.91 -279.86
N GLY A 509 -22.46 -56.06 -280.88
CA GLY A 509 -21.80 -56.19 -282.19
C GLY A 509 -20.29 -55.97 -282.15
N GLN A 510 -19.74 -55.18 -281.22
CA GLN A 510 -18.28 -55.10 -280.98
C GLN A 510 -17.74 -56.23 -280.12
N GLN A 511 -18.54 -56.82 -279.22
CA GLN A 511 -18.15 -58.07 -278.56
C GLN A 511 -17.86 -59.15 -279.63
N ARG A 512 -18.80 -59.32 -280.59
CA ARG A 512 -18.62 -60.18 -281.79
C ARG A 512 -17.39 -59.79 -282.65
N MET A 513 -16.94 -58.54 -282.61
CA MET A 513 -15.86 -58.01 -283.46
C MET A 513 -14.48 -58.03 -282.78
N ARG A 514 -14.39 -58.01 -281.44
CA ARG A 514 -13.11 -58.23 -280.74
C ARG A 514 -12.81 -59.68 -280.47
N ASP A 515 -13.83 -60.53 -280.42
CA ASP A 515 -13.64 -61.98 -280.55
C ASP A 515 -13.04 -62.31 -281.95
N GLU A 516 -13.33 -61.52 -282.99
CA GLU A 516 -12.62 -61.57 -284.30
C GLU A 516 -11.19 -61.01 -284.26
N ILE A 517 -10.89 -59.94 -283.49
CA ILE A 517 -9.53 -59.38 -283.40
C ILE A 517 -8.60 -60.27 -282.57
N THR A 518 -9.13 -60.93 -281.53
CA THR A 518 -8.42 -62.01 -280.84
C THR A 518 -7.97 -63.07 -281.85
N ALA A 519 -8.83 -63.44 -282.81
CA ALA A 519 -8.50 -64.33 -283.92
C ALA A 519 -7.59 -63.74 -285.03
N LEU A 520 -7.29 -62.43 -285.01
CA LEU A 520 -6.31 -61.79 -285.91
C LEU A 520 -4.94 -61.57 -285.27
N GLU A 521 -4.86 -61.26 -283.98
CA GLU A 521 -3.56 -61.13 -283.31
C GLU A 521 -2.95 -62.52 -283.01
N ASP A 522 -3.77 -63.56 -282.85
CA ASP A 522 -3.36 -64.96 -283.01
C ASP A 522 -2.84 -65.32 -284.43
N ARG A 523 -3.03 -64.47 -285.45
CA ARG A 523 -2.30 -64.57 -286.73
C ARG A 523 -1.01 -63.75 -286.75
N LEU A 524 -0.94 -62.66 -285.98
CA LEU A 524 0.26 -61.83 -285.87
C LEU A 524 1.32 -62.42 -284.93
N VAL A 525 0.91 -63.35 -284.05
CA VAL A 525 1.75 -64.45 -283.52
C VAL A 525 2.71 -65.02 -284.57
N GLY A 526 2.31 -65.14 -285.84
CA GLY A 526 3.15 -65.72 -286.90
C GLY A 526 3.89 -64.75 -287.83
N ALA A 527 3.57 -63.44 -287.87
CA ALA A 527 3.96 -62.63 -289.03
C ALA A 527 5.40 -62.08 -288.98
N ARG A 528 5.89 -61.62 -287.81
CA ARG A 528 7.15 -60.86 -287.73
C ARG A 528 8.30 -61.45 -286.92
N GLU A 529 8.19 -62.73 -286.61
CA GLU A 529 9.36 -63.62 -286.68
C GLU A 529 10.09 -63.48 -288.05
N ALA A 530 9.34 -63.32 -289.15
CA ALA A 530 9.87 -63.55 -290.49
C ALA A 530 10.54 -62.34 -291.19
N LEU A 531 10.04 -61.12 -291.00
CA LEU A 531 10.50 -59.90 -291.71
C LEU A 531 11.53 -59.14 -290.86
N ARG A 532 12.73 -59.71 -290.77
CA ARG A 532 13.90 -59.38 -291.62
C ARG A 532 14.67 -58.19 -291.03
N ARG A 533 15.94 -58.37 -290.65
CA ARG A 533 17.10 -58.47 -291.58
C ARG A 533 17.18 -57.25 -292.50
N GLY A 534 18.23 -56.45 -292.28
CA GLY A 534 18.63 -55.38 -293.19
C GLY A 534 17.83 -54.08 -293.00
N VAL A 535 18.37 -52.94 -293.41
CA VAL A 535 19.70 -52.68 -294.00
C VAL A 535 20.27 -51.47 -293.26
N GLY A 536 21.58 -51.44 -292.99
CA GLY A 536 22.47 -50.44 -293.62
C GLY A 536 21.72 -49.18 -294.09
N GLY A 537 21.97 -48.00 -293.54
CA GLY A 537 23.33 -47.48 -293.37
C GLY A 537 23.89 -47.02 -294.72
N ARG A 538 24.99 -46.26 -294.70
CA ARG A 538 25.51 -45.46 -295.83
C ARG A 538 24.60 -44.29 -296.22
N VAL A 539 25.07 -43.17 -296.75
CA VAL A 539 26.37 -42.44 -296.80
C VAL A 539 26.12 -41.43 -297.93
N TRP A 540 26.26 -40.12 -297.64
CA TRP A 540 26.47 -39.04 -298.63
C TRP A 540 25.30 -38.89 -299.66
N GLY A 541 25.13 -37.85 -300.47
CA GLY A 541 25.96 -36.69 -300.84
C GLY A 541 25.17 -35.85 -301.86
N ALA A 542 25.88 -35.19 -302.79
CA ALA A 542 25.33 -34.39 -303.90
C ALA A 542 24.58 -35.28 -304.96
N GLU A 543 24.06 -34.80 -306.10
CA GLU A 543 24.40 -33.62 -306.92
C GLU A 543 23.24 -33.27 -307.90
N ALA A 544 23.52 -32.44 -308.91
CA ALA A 544 22.64 -32.11 -310.05
C ALA A 544 22.83 -33.08 -311.24
#